data_AF-A0A8J7AMN8-F1
#
_entry.id   AF-A0A8J7AMN8-F1
#
_cell.length_a   1.000
_cell.length_b   1.000
_cell.length_c   1.000
_cell.angle_alpha   90.00
_cell.angle_beta   90.00
_cell.angle_gamma   90.00
#
_symmetry.space_group_name_H-M   'P 1'
#
loop_
_entity.id
_entity.type
_entity.pdbx_description
1 polymer ?
#
loop_
_entity_poly.entity_id
_entity_poly.type
_entity_poly.pdbx_seq_one_letter_code
_entity_poly.pdbx_strand_id
1 'polypeptide(L)'
;MKFGIDMGHNAPPDVGAASRFGKEDVLTKEVGTKVISKIEAVGDRAVNCTPSNASSVINSLYQRIQKANAENVDVYVSIHFNSFNGSANGVEVFAVSDAGRRIAQPVLDSIVKLGFTNRRVKGGSHLYVLRNTRMPGILIECCFLDSEKDMSLFDSEVMANAIVKGLTGKSPQISPETSKKEEPKILELQKVLNRFQIRDANGKALVEDGISGAATESATLKFHEIMGVDAGKTAGALTWKLIEEVLAQPTLRPNHAEGSAVKYVQFRLGDTIDGVYDEPTVEAVKSFQRRQNLVDDGIIGPKSWGIIMGKLAPELSLKIIKDTILKQEPINSSEIEDEILKYPIEEGIELPLHSWEEEGNHVKLALLDHTFNGFNTWYAFIDHIEIWKEGKPLELNPDDEQPIVVRTDSFHLPGFTSTFYLSDPIVPNGHFYWRDALHNGERIPKERSHVENIIALAKRMEDVRERLGGFPIIVTSWYRPDPWNSRVGGAKYSRHKVGQAIDFIRPGMTGRQMASRLRSWPGGMGIYRSYPNLLHLDIRPYRARWGGA
;
A
#
# COMPACT_ATOMS: atom_id res chain seq x y z
N MET A 1 -13.52 -27.82 -18.07
CA MET A 1 -12.21 -28.29 -17.57
C MET A 1 -11.94 -27.63 -16.23
N LYS A 2 -11.24 -28.31 -15.31
CA LYS A 2 -10.82 -27.80 -14.01
C LYS A 2 -9.30 -27.54 -14.03
N PHE A 3 -8.88 -26.30 -13.87
CA PHE A 3 -7.49 -25.89 -13.87
C PHE A 3 -7.00 -25.64 -12.44
N GLY A 4 -5.83 -26.18 -12.10
CA GLY A 4 -5.09 -25.79 -10.89
C GLY A 4 -4.13 -24.67 -11.22
N ILE A 5 -4.38 -23.47 -10.69
CA ILE A 5 -3.57 -22.28 -10.93
C ILE A 5 -2.63 -22.06 -9.76
N ASP A 6 -1.34 -22.02 -10.06
CA ASP A 6 -0.26 -21.88 -9.11
C ASP A 6 0.49 -20.56 -9.36
N MET A 7 0.39 -19.62 -8.41
CA MET A 7 1.09 -18.34 -8.46
C MET A 7 2.46 -18.54 -7.83
N GLY A 8 3.52 -18.50 -8.62
CA GLY A 8 4.90 -18.75 -8.17
C GLY A 8 5.29 -17.95 -6.94
N HIS A 9 6.24 -18.48 -6.15
CA HIS A 9 6.82 -17.82 -4.99
C HIS A 9 5.84 -17.61 -3.82
N ASN A 10 4.98 -16.58 -3.81
CA ASN A 10 3.74 -16.30 -3.02
C ASN A 10 3.45 -16.99 -1.66
N ALA A 11 4.45 -17.57 -1.02
CA ALA A 11 4.38 -18.38 0.19
C ALA A 11 5.64 -18.09 0.98
N PRO A 12 5.62 -17.05 1.83
CA PRO A 12 6.79 -16.55 2.52
C PRO A 12 7.57 -17.68 3.22
N PRO A 13 8.92 -17.70 3.14
CA PRO A 13 9.78 -16.58 2.75
C PRO A 13 10.09 -16.49 1.24
N ASP A 14 9.45 -17.28 0.39
CA ASP A 14 9.74 -17.30 -1.05
C ASP A 14 9.05 -16.13 -1.78
N VAL A 15 9.85 -15.18 -2.28
CA VAL A 15 9.40 -13.95 -2.98
C VAL A 15 9.81 -13.91 -4.46
N GLY A 16 10.57 -14.92 -4.91
CA GLY A 16 11.10 -14.98 -6.27
C GLY A 16 12.14 -13.92 -6.58
N ALA A 17 12.33 -13.63 -7.86
CA ALA A 17 13.22 -12.60 -8.35
C ALA A 17 12.65 -11.18 -8.18
N ALA A 18 13.52 -10.18 -8.20
CA ALA A 18 13.15 -8.77 -8.07
C ALA A 18 14.02 -7.90 -9.00
N SER A 19 13.43 -6.85 -9.54
CA SER A 19 14.10 -5.86 -10.40
C SER A 19 13.56 -4.45 -10.13
N ARG A 20 14.05 -3.46 -10.89
CA ARG A 20 13.50 -2.09 -10.89
C ARG A 20 12.06 -1.98 -11.41
N PHE A 21 11.53 -3.05 -12.03
CA PHE A 21 10.18 -3.12 -12.58
C PHE A 21 9.19 -3.84 -11.67
N GLY A 22 9.65 -4.51 -10.61
CA GLY A 22 8.77 -5.19 -9.65
C GLY A 22 9.38 -6.42 -9.00
N LYS A 23 8.54 -7.16 -8.28
CA LYS A 23 8.87 -8.45 -7.66
C LYS A 23 8.04 -9.55 -8.30
N GLU A 24 8.65 -10.71 -8.50
CA GLU A 24 8.03 -11.85 -9.15
C GLU A 24 6.77 -12.34 -8.41
N ASP A 25 6.81 -12.44 -7.08
CA ASP A 25 5.64 -12.84 -6.29
C ASP A 25 4.42 -11.90 -6.50
N VAL A 26 4.64 -10.59 -6.56
CA VAL A 26 3.59 -9.59 -6.84
C VAL A 26 3.02 -9.79 -8.24
N LEU A 27 3.88 -9.89 -9.26
CA LEU A 27 3.45 -10.00 -10.66
C LEU A 27 2.74 -11.33 -10.95
N THR A 28 3.27 -12.44 -10.41
CA THR A 28 2.63 -13.76 -10.53
C THR A 28 1.28 -13.81 -9.84
N LYS A 29 1.13 -13.16 -8.68
CA LYS A 29 -0.16 -13.05 -7.99
C LYS A 29 -1.18 -12.24 -8.78
N GLU A 30 -0.73 -11.13 -9.37
CA GLU A 30 -1.58 -10.28 -10.18
C GLU A 30 -2.10 -11.01 -11.42
N VAL A 31 -1.20 -11.58 -12.22
CA VAL A 31 -1.58 -12.37 -13.42
C VAL A 31 -2.41 -13.59 -13.03
N GLY A 32 -1.99 -14.34 -12.01
CA GLY A 32 -2.67 -15.56 -11.61
C GLY A 32 -4.08 -15.33 -11.08
N THR A 33 -4.32 -14.24 -10.35
CA THR A 33 -5.67 -13.89 -9.88
C THR A 33 -6.58 -13.58 -11.07
N LYS A 34 -6.09 -12.82 -12.05
CA LYS A 34 -6.80 -12.52 -13.30
C LYS A 34 -7.09 -13.79 -14.11
N VAL A 35 -6.12 -14.70 -14.21
CA VAL A 35 -6.29 -16.00 -14.90
C VAL A 35 -7.38 -16.84 -14.24
N ILE A 36 -7.43 -16.91 -12.89
CA ILE A 36 -8.49 -17.62 -12.16
C ILE A 36 -9.87 -17.06 -12.53
N SER A 37 -10.07 -15.74 -12.35
CA SER A 37 -11.35 -15.09 -12.65
C SER A 37 -11.78 -15.29 -14.11
N LYS A 38 -10.83 -15.23 -15.05
CA LYS A 38 -11.10 -15.37 -16.49
C LYS A 38 -11.40 -16.80 -16.92
N ILE A 39 -10.77 -17.80 -16.31
CA ILE A 39 -11.11 -19.21 -16.52
C ILE A 39 -12.55 -19.47 -16.07
N GLU A 40 -12.94 -18.93 -14.91
CA GLU A 40 -14.31 -19.02 -14.40
C GLU A 40 -15.31 -18.32 -15.33
N ALA A 41 -14.97 -17.13 -15.83
CA ALA A 41 -15.80 -16.36 -16.76
C ALA A 41 -16.06 -17.08 -18.10
N VAL A 42 -15.15 -17.94 -18.56
CA VAL A 42 -15.36 -18.75 -19.79
C VAL A 42 -16.05 -20.09 -19.53
N GLY A 43 -16.61 -20.27 -18.34
CA GLY A 43 -17.38 -21.45 -17.93
C GLY A 43 -16.54 -22.67 -17.55
N ASP A 44 -15.23 -22.49 -17.38
CA ASP A 44 -14.32 -23.51 -16.85
C ASP A 44 -14.13 -23.31 -15.34
N ARG A 45 -13.51 -24.26 -14.64
CA ARG A 45 -13.30 -24.18 -13.18
C ARG A 45 -11.84 -23.86 -12.89
N ALA A 46 -11.57 -22.95 -11.96
CA ALA A 46 -10.23 -22.68 -11.48
C ALA A 46 -10.09 -23.05 -10.00
N VAL A 47 -8.92 -23.57 -9.62
CA VAL A 47 -8.55 -23.89 -8.24
C VAL A 47 -7.24 -23.21 -7.94
N ASN A 48 -7.24 -22.28 -6.99
CA ASN A 48 -6.00 -21.69 -6.49
C ASN A 48 -5.19 -22.75 -5.73
N CYS A 49 -4.03 -23.11 -6.27
CA CYS A 49 -3.09 -24.07 -5.69
C CYS A 49 -1.98 -23.38 -4.87
N THR A 50 -1.97 -22.04 -4.83
CA THR A 50 -0.96 -21.24 -4.12
C THR A 50 -1.17 -21.34 -2.60
N PRO A 51 -0.20 -21.81 -1.82
CA PRO A 51 -0.31 -21.86 -0.37
C PRO A 51 -0.14 -20.44 0.22
N SER A 52 -0.91 -20.12 1.25
CA SER A 52 -0.83 -18.82 1.94
C SER A 52 0.39 -18.69 2.86
N ASN A 53 1.02 -19.81 3.21
CA ASN A 53 2.27 -19.86 3.97
C ASN A 53 2.98 -21.21 3.75
N ALA A 54 4.29 -21.24 4.00
CA ALA A 54 5.06 -22.47 4.02
C ALA A 54 6.24 -22.38 4.99
N SER A 55 6.67 -23.52 5.52
CA SER A 55 7.85 -23.60 6.40
C SER A 55 9.19 -23.57 5.64
N SER A 56 9.17 -23.82 4.33
CA SER A 56 10.32 -23.78 3.42
C SER A 56 9.84 -23.77 1.95
N VAL A 57 10.75 -23.50 1.01
CA VAL A 57 10.46 -23.59 -0.44
C VAL A 57 9.97 -25.00 -0.82
N ILE A 58 10.64 -26.05 -0.33
CA ILE A 58 10.22 -27.45 -0.60
C ILE A 58 8.83 -27.72 -0.03
N ASN A 59 8.53 -27.21 1.17
CA ASN A 59 7.20 -27.35 1.76
C ASN A 59 6.14 -26.60 0.94
N SER A 60 6.44 -25.41 0.42
CA SER A 60 5.56 -24.66 -0.49
C SER A 60 5.27 -25.46 -1.77
N LEU A 61 6.33 -25.95 -2.42
CA LEU A 61 6.23 -26.77 -3.63
C LEU A 61 5.38 -28.04 -3.38
N TYR A 62 5.57 -28.71 -2.24
CA TYR A 62 4.75 -29.87 -1.86
C TYR A 62 3.28 -29.51 -1.65
N GLN A 63 2.97 -28.41 -0.96
CA GLN A 63 1.58 -27.99 -0.72
C GLN A 63 0.83 -27.67 -2.02
N ARG A 64 1.49 -27.00 -2.99
CA ARG A 64 0.93 -26.69 -4.31
C ARG A 64 0.45 -27.95 -5.02
N ILE A 65 1.30 -28.97 -5.00
CA ILE A 65 1.03 -30.26 -5.63
C ILE A 65 -0.04 -31.06 -4.88
N GLN A 66 -0.01 -31.04 -3.55
CA GLN A 66 -1.04 -31.71 -2.76
C GLN A 66 -2.42 -31.09 -3.01
N LYS A 67 -2.51 -29.76 -3.12
CA LYS A 67 -3.78 -29.09 -3.44
C LYS A 67 -4.27 -29.47 -4.84
N ALA A 68 -3.42 -29.38 -5.87
CA ALA A 68 -3.79 -29.75 -7.24
C ALA A 68 -4.25 -31.22 -7.35
N ASN A 69 -3.50 -32.14 -6.74
CA ASN A 69 -3.80 -33.57 -6.75
C ASN A 69 -5.08 -33.90 -5.95
N ALA A 70 -5.28 -33.30 -4.78
CA ALA A 70 -6.47 -33.53 -3.95
C ALA A 70 -7.75 -33.01 -4.62
N GLU A 71 -7.63 -31.91 -5.36
CA GLU A 71 -8.76 -31.29 -6.08
C GLU A 71 -9.07 -31.97 -7.42
N ASN A 72 -8.26 -32.96 -7.81
CA ASN A 72 -8.33 -33.67 -9.09
C ASN A 72 -8.50 -32.70 -10.27
N VAL A 73 -7.60 -31.71 -10.36
CA VAL A 73 -7.60 -30.77 -11.49
C VAL A 73 -7.18 -31.50 -12.78
N ASP A 74 -7.73 -31.09 -13.92
CA ASP A 74 -7.45 -31.67 -15.24
C ASP A 74 -6.09 -31.20 -15.78
N VAL A 75 -5.72 -29.94 -15.48
CA VAL A 75 -4.48 -29.30 -15.93
C VAL A 75 -3.91 -28.46 -14.78
N TYR A 76 -2.61 -28.57 -14.54
CA TYR A 76 -1.89 -27.72 -13.60
C TYR A 76 -1.10 -26.64 -14.35
N VAL A 77 -1.20 -25.38 -13.91
CA VAL A 77 -0.57 -24.23 -14.55
C VAL A 77 0.13 -23.40 -13.48
N SER A 78 1.46 -23.38 -13.52
CA SER A 78 2.30 -22.53 -12.67
C SER A 78 2.73 -21.27 -13.42
N ILE A 79 2.57 -20.11 -12.80
CA ILE A 79 2.81 -18.79 -13.39
C ILE A 79 4.01 -18.16 -12.70
N HIS A 80 5.01 -17.77 -13.49
CA HIS A 80 6.32 -17.27 -13.09
C HIS A 80 6.79 -16.11 -13.99
N PHE A 81 7.83 -15.41 -13.56
CA PHE A 81 8.56 -14.45 -14.39
C PHE A 81 10.06 -14.73 -14.32
N ASN A 82 10.70 -14.72 -15.47
CA ASN A 82 12.11 -15.04 -15.56
C ASN A 82 12.95 -13.84 -15.11
N SER A 83 14.21 -14.09 -14.77
CA SER A 83 15.19 -13.04 -14.51
C SER A 83 16.59 -13.56 -14.81
N PHE A 84 17.47 -12.71 -15.36
CA PHE A 84 18.84 -13.10 -15.64
C PHE A 84 19.83 -11.96 -15.52
N ASN A 85 19.93 -11.09 -16.53
CA ASN A 85 20.97 -10.06 -16.65
C ASN A 85 20.45 -8.74 -17.24
N GLY A 86 19.13 -8.55 -17.28
CA GLY A 86 18.46 -7.40 -17.88
C GLY A 86 18.42 -7.31 -19.41
N SER A 87 19.23 -8.09 -20.13
CA SER A 87 19.22 -8.14 -21.61
C SER A 87 18.43 -9.32 -22.17
N ALA A 88 18.40 -10.45 -21.44
CA ALA A 88 17.56 -11.59 -21.79
C ALA A 88 16.08 -11.18 -21.80
N ASN A 89 15.32 -11.67 -22.78
CA ASN A 89 13.91 -11.31 -22.97
C ASN A 89 13.15 -12.45 -23.66
N GLY A 90 11.83 -12.43 -23.53
CA GLY A 90 10.88 -13.35 -24.13
C GLY A 90 10.16 -14.27 -23.17
N VAL A 91 9.19 -15.01 -23.73
CA VAL A 91 8.35 -15.99 -23.04
C VAL A 91 8.86 -17.40 -23.28
N GLU A 92 8.89 -18.23 -22.22
CA GLU A 92 9.10 -19.67 -22.30
C GLU A 92 8.06 -20.44 -21.46
N VAL A 93 7.71 -21.65 -21.90
CA VAL A 93 6.79 -22.52 -21.16
C VAL A 93 7.45 -23.89 -20.98
N PHE A 94 7.48 -24.39 -19.75
CA PHE A 94 8.03 -25.70 -19.43
C PHE A 94 6.93 -26.75 -19.33
N ALA A 95 7.20 -27.94 -19.87
CA ALA A 95 6.34 -29.12 -19.73
C ALA A 95 7.19 -30.39 -19.66
N VAL A 96 6.67 -31.42 -18.97
CA VAL A 96 7.33 -32.73 -18.87
C VAL A 96 6.74 -33.73 -19.87
N SER A 97 5.42 -33.94 -19.80
CA SER A 97 4.72 -34.94 -20.64
C SER A 97 4.31 -34.39 -22.00
N ASP A 98 4.05 -35.27 -22.97
CA ASP A 98 3.54 -34.90 -24.29
C ASP A 98 2.18 -34.20 -24.21
N ALA A 99 1.33 -34.62 -23.26
CA ALA A 99 0.07 -33.94 -22.96
C ALA A 99 0.32 -32.51 -22.47
N GLY A 100 1.26 -32.31 -21.55
CA GLY A 100 1.67 -30.98 -21.09
C GLY A 100 2.23 -30.12 -22.22
N ARG A 101 3.03 -30.69 -23.13
CA ARG A 101 3.56 -29.98 -24.31
C ARG A 101 2.45 -29.52 -25.27
N ARG A 102 1.43 -30.35 -25.49
CA ARG A 102 0.26 -29.98 -26.29
C ARG A 102 -0.56 -28.84 -25.68
N ILE A 103 -0.57 -28.72 -24.35
CA ILE A 103 -1.21 -27.60 -23.63
C ILE A 103 -0.31 -26.36 -23.64
N ALA A 104 1.00 -26.53 -23.47
CA ALA A 104 1.97 -25.43 -23.41
C ALA A 104 2.06 -24.64 -24.72
N GLN A 105 1.96 -25.32 -25.87
CA GLN A 105 2.18 -24.69 -27.17
C GLN A 105 1.13 -23.60 -27.50
N PRO A 106 -0.20 -23.83 -27.35
CA PRO A 106 -1.19 -22.76 -27.55
C PRO A 106 -1.07 -21.58 -26.58
N VAL A 107 -0.61 -21.82 -25.35
CA VAL A 107 -0.33 -20.75 -24.36
C VAL A 107 0.84 -19.90 -24.82
N LEU A 108 1.95 -20.54 -25.19
CA LEU A 108 3.12 -19.87 -25.75
C LEU A 108 2.76 -19.04 -27.00
N ASP A 109 2.05 -19.65 -27.94
CA ASP A 109 1.67 -18.98 -29.20
C ASP A 109 0.74 -17.79 -28.96
N SER A 110 -0.13 -17.85 -27.95
CA SER A 110 -1.00 -16.75 -27.57
C SER A 110 -0.21 -15.58 -26.98
N ILE A 111 0.80 -15.85 -26.15
CA ILE A 111 1.64 -14.80 -25.54
C ILE A 111 2.59 -14.18 -26.57
N VAL A 112 3.19 -14.99 -27.46
CA VAL A 112 4.08 -14.50 -28.52
C VAL A 112 3.38 -13.51 -29.46
N LYS A 113 2.07 -13.67 -29.70
CA LYS A 113 1.28 -12.72 -30.50
C LYS A 113 1.17 -11.32 -29.89
N LEU A 114 1.48 -11.17 -28.59
CA LEU A 114 1.55 -9.87 -27.92
C LEU A 114 2.86 -9.12 -28.21
N GLY A 115 3.83 -9.75 -28.90
CA GLY A 115 5.11 -9.15 -29.28
C GLY A 115 6.32 -9.67 -28.50
N PHE A 116 6.13 -10.58 -27.53
CA PHE A 116 7.24 -11.19 -26.78
C PHE A 116 8.10 -12.09 -27.65
N THR A 117 9.41 -12.09 -27.40
CA THR A 117 10.36 -13.00 -28.05
C THR A 117 9.99 -14.47 -27.72
N ASN A 118 9.85 -15.31 -28.74
CA ASN A 118 9.51 -16.72 -28.57
C ASN A 118 10.73 -17.55 -28.14
N ARG A 119 10.74 -18.04 -26.88
CA ARG A 119 11.82 -18.90 -26.34
C ARG A 119 11.44 -20.38 -26.26
N ARG A 120 10.32 -20.76 -26.89
CA ARG A 120 9.82 -22.12 -27.11
C ARG A 120 9.32 -22.85 -25.86
N VAL A 121 8.66 -23.98 -26.10
CA VAL A 121 8.32 -24.94 -25.06
C VAL A 121 9.55 -25.77 -24.70
N LYS A 122 9.93 -25.78 -23.42
CA LYS A 122 11.14 -26.43 -22.90
C LYS A 122 10.83 -27.63 -22.01
N GLY A 123 11.84 -28.49 -21.80
CA GLY A 123 11.73 -29.65 -20.91
C GLY A 123 11.73 -29.21 -19.44
N GLY A 124 10.67 -29.53 -18.72
CA GLY A 124 10.48 -29.13 -17.31
C GLY A 124 10.89 -30.18 -16.28
N SER A 125 11.67 -31.21 -16.64
CA SER A 125 11.95 -32.36 -15.77
C SER A 125 12.77 -32.02 -14.52
N HIS A 126 13.41 -30.85 -14.47
CA HIS A 126 14.11 -30.37 -13.27
C HIS A 126 13.15 -29.69 -12.28
N LEU A 127 11.98 -29.23 -12.72
CA LEU A 127 11.02 -28.50 -11.91
C LEU A 127 10.23 -29.45 -11.02
N TYR A 128 10.20 -29.17 -9.72
CA TYR A 128 9.53 -30.02 -8.74
C TYR A 128 8.03 -30.14 -9.04
N VAL A 129 7.35 -29.01 -9.31
CA VAL A 129 5.90 -29.00 -9.49
C VAL A 129 5.47 -29.87 -10.66
N LEU A 130 6.14 -29.75 -11.81
CA LEU A 130 5.79 -30.51 -13.02
C LEU A 130 6.10 -32.01 -12.94
N ARG A 131 7.05 -32.41 -12.07
CA ARG A 131 7.37 -33.82 -11.85
C ARG A 131 6.39 -34.53 -10.92
N ASN A 132 5.75 -33.80 -10.01
CA ASN A 132 4.99 -34.38 -8.91
C ASN A 132 3.47 -34.17 -9.02
N THR A 133 2.99 -33.38 -9.99
CA THR A 133 1.58 -33.36 -10.40
C THR A 133 1.16 -34.71 -11.01
N ARG A 134 -0.03 -35.20 -10.69
CA ARG A 134 -0.61 -36.41 -11.31
C ARG A 134 -1.25 -36.13 -12.67
N MET A 135 -1.66 -34.89 -12.92
CA MET A 135 -2.22 -34.40 -14.17
C MET A 135 -1.15 -33.75 -15.06
N PRO A 136 -1.41 -33.51 -16.36
CA PRO A 136 -0.55 -32.68 -17.19
C PRO A 136 -0.32 -31.29 -16.57
N GLY A 137 0.94 -30.92 -16.41
CA GLY A 137 1.36 -29.64 -15.84
C GLY A 137 2.20 -28.82 -16.81
N ILE A 138 2.03 -27.50 -16.76
CA ILE A 138 2.91 -26.52 -17.41
C ILE A 138 3.40 -25.46 -16.41
N LEU A 139 4.57 -24.90 -16.64
CA LEU A 139 5.07 -23.70 -15.94
C LEU A 139 5.36 -22.63 -16.98
N ILE A 140 4.77 -21.45 -16.82
CA ILE A 140 4.86 -20.33 -17.73
C ILE A 140 5.81 -19.30 -17.13
N GLU A 141 6.91 -19.02 -17.83
CA GLU A 141 7.70 -17.82 -17.60
C GLU A 141 7.15 -16.72 -18.51
N CYS A 142 6.28 -15.87 -17.95
CA CYS A 142 5.49 -14.89 -18.71
C CYS A 142 6.38 -13.98 -19.57
N CYS A 143 7.45 -13.46 -18.97
CA CYS A 143 8.52 -12.70 -19.59
C CYS A 143 9.70 -12.52 -18.60
N PHE A 144 10.75 -11.78 -18.98
CA PHE A 144 11.86 -11.44 -18.08
C PHE A 144 11.57 -10.16 -17.29
N LEU A 145 11.38 -10.26 -15.97
CA LEU A 145 11.01 -9.10 -15.13
C LEU A 145 12.14 -8.07 -14.97
N ASP A 146 13.38 -8.43 -15.30
CA ASP A 146 14.53 -7.52 -15.33
C ASP A 146 14.79 -6.93 -16.72
N SER A 147 14.04 -7.31 -17.75
CA SER A 147 14.18 -6.81 -19.11
C SER A 147 13.29 -5.60 -19.38
N GLU A 148 13.91 -4.47 -19.72
CA GLU A 148 13.19 -3.25 -20.10
C GLU A 148 12.29 -3.46 -21.33
N LYS A 149 12.76 -4.25 -22.30
CA LYS A 149 11.98 -4.58 -23.49
C LYS A 149 10.70 -5.34 -23.13
N ASP A 150 10.82 -6.40 -22.34
CA ASP A 150 9.64 -7.19 -21.96
C ASP A 150 8.71 -6.40 -21.05
N MET A 151 9.25 -5.68 -20.06
CA MET A 151 8.45 -4.92 -19.12
C MET A 151 7.79 -3.68 -19.75
N SER A 152 8.30 -3.18 -20.88
CA SER A 152 7.61 -2.16 -21.68
C SER A 152 6.40 -2.70 -22.45
N LEU A 153 6.36 -4.01 -22.73
CA LEU A 153 5.25 -4.69 -23.40
C LEU A 153 4.28 -5.33 -22.40
N PHE A 154 4.74 -5.58 -21.17
CA PHE A 154 3.99 -6.31 -20.18
C PHE A 154 2.79 -5.51 -19.66
N ASP A 155 1.62 -6.13 -19.81
CA ASP A 155 0.38 -5.76 -19.17
C ASP A 155 -0.24 -7.05 -18.60
N SER A 156 -0.60 -7.02 -17.33
CA SER A 156 -1.04 -8.21 -16.60
C SER A 156 -2.44 -8.69 -17.03
N GLU A 157 -3.30 -7.79 -17.50
CA GLU A 157 -4.64 -8.11 -18.01
C GLU A 157 -4.54 -8.76 -19.40
N VAL A 158 -3.74 -8.17 -20.29
CA VAL A 158 -3.46 -8.70 -21.63
C VAL A 158 -2.73 -10.04 -21.54
N MET A 159 -1.75 -10.18 -20.64
CA MET A 159 -1.07 -11.45 -20.38
C MET A 159 -2.04 -12.53 -19.90
N ALA A 160 -2.90 -12.21 -18.91
CA ALA A 160 -3.91 -13.15 -18.42
C ALA A 160 -4.91 -13.57 -19.51
N ASN A 161 -5.36 -12.64 -20.35
CA ASN A 161 -6.22 -12.94 -21.50
C ASN A 161 -5.55 -13.91 -22.48
N ALA A 162 -4.26 -13.70 -22.80
CA ALA A 162 -3.50 -14.58 -23.67
C ALA A 162 -3.32 -15.98 -23.07
N ILE A 163 -3.01 -16.08 -21.77
CA ILE A 163 -2.91 -17.36 -21.06
C ILE A 163 -4.24 -18.11 -21.11
N VAL A 164 -5.37 -17.47 -20.77
CA VAL A 164 -6.69 -18.12 -20.75
C VAL A 164 -7.11 -18.55 -22.16
N LYS A 165 -6.84 -17.73 -23.17
CA LYS A 165 -7.09 -18.07 -24.57
C LYS A 165 -6.30 -19.29 -25.01
N GLY A 166 -5.02 -19.37 -24.62
CA GLY A 166 -4.19 -20.54 -24.89
C GLY A 166 -4.67 -21.81 -24.17
N LEU A 167 -5.07 -21.69 -22.91
CA LEU A 167 -5.52 -22.83 -22.10
C LEU A 167 -6.88 -23.39 -22.54
N THR A 168 -7.81 -22.52 -22.91
CA THR A 168 -9.23 -22.88 -23.11
C THR A 168 -9.67 -22.84 -24.56
N GLY A 169 -8.90 -22.19 -25.44
CA GLY A 169 -9.30 -21.86 -26.81
C GLY A 169 -10.35 -20.75 -26.91
N LYS A 170 -10.90 -20.28 -25.77
CA LYS A 170 -11.92 -19.24 -25.69
C LYS A 170 -11.26 -17.92 -25.33
N SER A 171 -11.63 -16.86 -26.05
CA SER A 171 -11.38 -15.51 -25.54
C SER A 171 -12.37 -15.26 -24.40
N PRO A 172 -11.92 -14.78 -23.22
CA PRO A 172 -12.83 -14.26 -22.20
C PRO A 172 -13.81 -13.27 -22.86
N GLN A 173 -15.11 -13.56 -22.80
CA GLN A 173 -16.12 -12.65 -23.33
C GLN A 173 -16.04 -11.34 -22.54
N ILE A 174 -15.98 -10.22 -23.25
CA ILE A 174 -16.11 -8.89 -22.64
C ILE A 174 -17.58 -8.75 -22.26
N SER A 175 -17.96 -9.18 -21.07
CA SER A 175 -19.28 -8.87 -20.53
C SER A 175 -19.40 -7.34 -20.41
N PRO A 176 -20.50 -6.72 -20.89
CA PRO A 176 -20.66 -5.25 -20.90
C PRO A 176 -20.63 -4.57 -19.53
N GLU A 177 -20.56 -5.32 -18.42
CA GLU A 177 -20.58 -4.79 -17.06
C GLU A 177 -19.19 -4.69 -16.40
N THR A 178 -18.12 -5.12 -17.09
CA THR A 178 -16.73 -4.97 -16.62
C THR A 178 -15.86 -4.12 -17.55
N SER A 179 -16.42 -3.05 -18.13
CA SER A 179 -15.68 -2.00 -18.84
C SER A 179 -15.26 -0.83 -17.93
N LYS A 180 -14.90 -1.09 -16.66
CA LYS A 180 -14.35 -0.06 -15.77
C LYS A 180 -13.00 -0.52 -15.20
N LYS A 181 -11.92 0.08 -15.73
CA LYS A 181 -10.47 -0.20 -15.60
C LYS A 181 -10.00 -1.17 -16.69
N GLU A 182 -9.40 -0.76 -17.81
CA GLU A 182 -8.53 0.39 -18.08
C GLU A 182 -8.87 1.06 -19.43
N GLU A 183 -9.33 2.29 -19.37
CA GLU A 183 -8.88 3.35 -20.27
C GLU A 183 -8.22 4.39 -19.37
N PRO A 184 -7.13 5.05 -19.78
CA PRO A 184 -6.71 6.27 -19.11
C PRO A 184 -7.90 7.22 -19.24
N LYS A 185 -8.60 7.51 -18.14
CA LYS A 185 -9.64 8.53 -18.17
C LYS A 185 -8.92 9.80 -18.55
N ILE A 186 -9.09 10.27 -19.78
CA ILE A 186 -8.48 11.52 -20.24
C ILE A 186 -8.83 12.65 -19.28
N LEU A 187 -10.00 12.58 -18.65
CA LEU A 187 -10.42 13.46 -17.56
C LEU A 187 -9.48 13.41 -16.35
N GLU A 188 -9.06 12.22 -15.93
CA GLU A 188 -8.11 12.02 -14.85
C GLU A 188 -6.71 12.49 -15.23
N LEU A 189 -6.29 12.25 -16.47
CA LEU A 189 -5.04 12.79 -16.99
C LEU A 189 -5.06 14.32 -16.98
N GLN A 190 -6.13 14.94 -17.47
CA GLN A 190 -6.33 16.39 -17.47
C GLN A 190 -6.28 16.95 -16.05
N LYS A 191 -6.98 16.30 -15.10
CA LYS A 191 -6.95 16.64 -13.67
C LYS A 191 -5.56 16.58 -13.08
N VAL A 192 -4.83 15.50 -13.34
CA VAL A 192 -3.47 15.30 -12.83
C VAL A 192 -2.50 16.31 -13.45
N LEU A 193 -2.56 16.55 -14.75
CA LEU A 193 -1.70 17.53 -15.43
C LEU A 193 -2.01 18.95 -14.93
N ASN A 194 -3.28 19.30 -14.72
CA ASN A 194 -3.67 20.56 -14.07
C ASN A 194 -3.14 20.65 -12.64
N ARG A 195 -3.24 19.58 -11.85
CA ARG A 195 -2.64 19.49 -10.50
C ARG A 195 -1.13 19.65 -10.55
N PHE A 196 -0.46 19.09 -11.54
CA PHE A 196 0.98 19.27 -11.73
C PHE A 196 1.33 20.68 -12.25
N GLN A 197 0.33 21.50 -12.55
CA GLN A 197 0.45 22.81 -13.19
C GLN A 197 1.16 22.72 -14.55
N ILE A 198 0.96 21.60 -15.24
CA ILE A 198 1.44 21.36 -16.60
C ILE A 198 0.37 21.87 -17.55
N ARG A 199 0.72 22.96 -18.22
CA ARG A 199 -0.17 23.70 -19.12
C ARG A 199 0.03 23.24 -20.56
N ASP A 200 -0.97 23.52 -21.40
CA ASP A 200 -0.87 23.29 -22.83
C ASP A 200 0.24 24.15 -23.49
N ALA A 201 0.46 23.94 -24.79
CA ALA A 201 1.46 24.69 -25.56
C ALA A 201 1.25 26.22 -25.56
N ASN A 202 0.05 26.71 -25.26
CA ASN A 202 -0.27 28.14 -25.17
C ASN A 202 -0.17 28.67 -23.73
N GLY A 203 0.24 27.84 -22.77
CA GLY A 203 0.32 28.22 -21.37
C GLY A 203 -1.04 28.30 -20.67
N LYS A 204 -2.08 27.65 -21.20
CA LYS A 204 -3.41 27.58 -20.58
C LYS A 204 -3.58 26.28 -19.78
N ALA A 205 -4.35 26.34 -18.69
CA ALA A 205 -4.81 25.15 -17.99
C ALA A 205 -5.71 24.30 -18.91
N LEU A 206 -5.68 22.98 -18.73
CA LEU A 206 -6.52 22.07 -19.49
C LEU A 206 -7.97 22.20 -19.05
N VAL A 207 -8.88 22.07 -20.02
CA VAL A 207 -10.29 21.85 -19.72
C VAL A 207 -10.45 20.38 -19.32
N GLU A 208 -11.07 20.13 -18.17
CA GLU A 208 -11.32 18.79 -17.64
C GLU A 208 -12.62 18.22 -18.21
N ASP A 209 -12.63 18.02 -19.53
CA ASP A 209 -13.78 17.57 -20.31
C ASP A 209 -13.72 16.08 -20.70
N GLY A 210 -12.60 15.41 -20.42
CA GLY A 210 -12.37 14.03 -20.82
C GLY A 210 -12.06 13.83 -22.31
N ILE A 211 -11.79 14.90 -23.06
CA ILE A 211 -11.52 14.84 -24.50
C ILE A 211 -10.01 15.01 -24.74
N SER A 212 -9.41 14.04 -25.44
CA SER A 212 -7.99 14.09 -25.80
C SER A 212 -7.76 14.98 -27.01
N GLY A 213 -7.86 16.30 -26.82
CA GLY A 213 -7.59 17.30 -27.86
C GLY A 213 -6.13 17.78 -27.87
N ALA A 214 -5.80 18.68 -28.80
CA ALA A 214 -4.45 19.23 -28.96
C ALA A 214 -3.88 19.87 -27.67
N ALA A 215 -4.74 20.45 -26.83
CA ALA A 215 -4.34 20.98 -25.53
C ALA A 215 -3.84 19.87 -24.59
N THR A 216 -4.61 18.79 -24.44
CA THR A 216 -4.26 17.63 -23.61
C THR A 216 -3.03 16.89 -24.15
N GLU A 217 -2.94 16.70 -25.46
CA GLU A 217 -1.78 16.06 -26.11
C GLU A 217 -0.50 16.87 -25.89
N SER A 218 -0.56 18.21 -26.05
CA SER A 218 0.62 19.07 -25.86
C SER A 218 1.07 19.15 -24.39
N ALA A 219 0.13 19.18 -23.45
CA ALA A 219 0.46 19.09 -22.03
C ALA A 219 1.05 17.71 -21.65
N THR A 220 0.56 16.64 -22.27
CA THR A 220 1.09 15.28 -22.07
C THR A 220 2.53 15.17 -22.59
N LEU A 221 2.81 15.68 -23.79
CA LEU A 221 4.18 15.76 -24.33
C LEU A 221 5.10 16.59 -23.42
N LYS A 222 4.60 17.72 -22.91
CA LYS A 222 5.37 18.54 -21.98
C LYS A 222 5.71 17.79 -20.69
N PHE A 223 4.77 17.00 -20.16
CA PHE A 223 5.08 16.13 -19.03
C PHE A 223 6.18 15.11 -19.37
N HIS A 224 6.12 14.48 -20.54
CA HIS A 224 7.16 13.54 -21.00
C HIS A 224 8.53 14.20 -21.15
N GLU A 225 8.57 15.42 -21.68
CA GLU A 225 9.79 16.23 -21.76
C GLU A 225 10.38 16.49 -20.37
N ILE A 226 9.55 16.92 -19.41
CA ILE A 226 9.99 17.11 -18.01
C ILE A 226 10.50 15.79 -17.42
N MET A 227 9.85 14.67 -17.72
CA MET A 227 10.27 13.35 -17.23
C MET A 227 11.51 12.81 -17.97
N GLY A 228 11.90 13.42 -19.10
CA GLY A 228 12.99 12.96 -19.96
C GLY A 228 12.72 11.60 -20.60
N VAL A 229 11.48 11.35 -21.00
CA VAL A 229 11.07 10.11 -21.69
C VAL A 229 10.57 10.41 -23.10
N ASP A 230 10.93 9.56 -24.06
CA ASP A 230 10.38 9.60 -25.41
C ASP A 230 9.12 8.71 -25.46
N ALA A 231 8.05 9.24 -24.87
CA ALA A 231 6.71 8.69 -24.97
C ALA A 231 5.88 9.63 -25.85
N GLY A 232 5.10 9.09 -26.78
CA GLY A 232 4.30 9.89 -27.71
C GLY A 232 3.23 10.74 -27.01
N LYS A 233 2.29 11.32 -27.77
CA LYS A 233 1.32 12.30 -27.26
C LYS A 233 0.26 11.77 -26.29
N THR A 234 0.32 10.49 -25.92
CA THR A 234 -0.73 9.79 -25.17
C THR A 234 -0.22 9.27 -23.83
N ALA A 235 -1.12 9.19 -22.84
CA ALA A 235 -0.79 8.65 -21.52
C ALA A 235 -0.94 7.13 -21.47
N GLY A 236 0.13 6.42 -21.82
CA GLY A 236 0.25 4.96 -21.63
C GLY A 236 0.72 4.58 -20.22
N ALA A 237 0.96 3.29 -19.99
CA ALA A 237 1.34 2.75 -18.67
C ALA A 237 2.59 3.42 -18.06
N LEU A 238 3.61 3.71 -18.88
CA LEU A 238 4.79 4.45 -18.42
C LEU A 238 4.44 5.85 -17.92
N THR A 239 3.57 6.57 -18.63
CA THR A 239 3.10 7.90 -18.23
C THR A 239 2.43 7.87 -16.87
N TRP A 240 1.56 6.88 -16.64
CA TRP A 240 0.86 6.72 -15.37
C TRP A 240 1.78 6.31 -14.23
N LYS A 241 2.75 5.43 -14.48
CA LYS A 241 3.80 5.11 -13.50
C LYS A 241 4.56 6.37 -13.06
N LEU A 242 4.97 7.22 -14.00
CA LEU A 242 5.69 8.47 -13.70
C LEU A 242 4.80 9.45 -12.92
N ILE A 243 3.51 9.53 -13.28
CA ILE A 243 2.51 10.30 -12.54
C ILE A 243 2.40 9.80 -11.09
N GLU A 244 2.31 8.49 -10.89
CA GLU A 244 2.22 7.87 -9.56
C GLU A 244 3.45 8.15 -8.70
N GLU A 245 4.65 8.06 -9.28
CA GLU A 245 5.91 8.38 -8.59
C GLU A 245 5.94 9.84 -8.10
N VAL A 246 5.39 10.78 -8.88
CA VAL A 246 5.26 12.19 -8.46
C VAL A 246 4.15 12.36 -7.42
N LEU A 247 2.99 11.71 -7.61
CA LEU A 247 1.86 11.77 -6.68
C LEU A 247 2.19 11.19 -5.30
N ALA A 248 3.12 10.24 -5.23
CA ALA A 248 3.60 9.64 -3.98
C ALA A 248 4.29 10.64 -3.05
N GLN A 249 4.70 11.83 -3.55
CA GLN A 249 5.26 12.93 -2.75
C GLN A 249 6.35 12.47 -1.76
N PRO A 250 7.39 11.73 -2.21
CA PRO A 250 8.42 11.21 -1.32
C PRO A 250 9.23 12.35 -0.68
N THR A 251 9.81 12.11 0.50
CA THR A 251 10.73 13.09 1.08
C THR A 251 12.01 13.19 0.26
N LEU A 252 12.31 14.36 -0.31
CA LEU A 252 13.52 14.59 -1.10
C LEU A 252 14.55 15.39 -0.30
N ARG A 253 15.82 14.97 -0.34
CA ARG A 253 16.92 15.59 0.41
C ARG A 253 18.27 15.31 -0.27
N PRO A 254 19.31 16.12 0.00
CA PRO A 254 20.62 15.95 -0.64
C PRO A 254 21.21 14.54 -0.49
N ASN A 255 21.88 14.09 -1.55
CA ASN A 255 22.61 12.81 -1.64
C ASN A 255 21.77 11.54 -1.45
N HIS A 256 20.44 11.63 -1.53
CA HIS A 256 19.52 10.50 -1.29
C HIS A 256 18.32 10.43 -2.24
N ALA A 257 18.19 11.35 -3.21
CA ALA A 257 17.02 11.43 -4.07
C ALA A 257 17.43 11.61 -5.55
N GLU A 258 16.94 10.70 -6.40
CA GLU A 258 17.04 10.77 -7.86
C GLU A 258 15.71 10.30 -8.47
N GLY A 259 15.38 10.78 -9.67
CA GLY A 259 14.26 10.27 -10.48
C GLY A 259 13.10 11.23 -10.70
N SER A 260 11.93 10.70 -11.05
CA SER A 260 10.77 11.43 -11.60
C SER A 260 10.24 12.53 -10.67
N ALA A 261 10.18 12.27 -9.37
CA ALA A 261 9.78 13.26 -8.37
C ALA A 261 10.76 14.44 -8.27
N VAL A 262 12.08 14.18 -8.41
CA VAL A 262 13.11 15.23 -8.42
C VAL A 262 12.98 16.08 -9.67
N LYS A 263 12.81 15.46 -10.85
CA LYS A 263 12.60 16.17 -12.13
C LYS A 263 11.39 17.11 -12.07
N TYR A 264 10.28 16.63 -11.51
CA TYR A 264 9.09 17.45 -11.35
C TYR A 264 9.33 18.64 -10.40
N VAL A 265 10.02 18.42 -9.27
CA VAL A 265 10.38 19.52 -8.35
C VAL A 265 11.29 20.53 -9.04
N GLN A 266 12.34 20.09 -9.73
CA GLN A 266 13.25 20.97 -10.48
C GLN A 266 12.48 21.83 -11.50
N PHE A 267 11.58 21.22 -12.27
CA PHE A 267 10.67 21.93 -13.16
C PHE A 267 9.86 23.03 -12.44
N ARG A 268 9.28 22.70 -11.28
CA ARG A 268 8.45 23.64 -10.52
C ARG A 268 9.24 24.74 -9.82
N LEU A 269 10.50 24.51 -9.52
CA LEU A 269 11.39 25.49 -8.91
C LEU A 269 12.13 26.35 -9.95
N GLY A 270 12.04 26.01 -11.23
CA GLY A 270 12.78 26.67 -12.31
C GLY A 270 14.26 26.31 -12.32
N ASP A 271 14.60 25.12 -11.85
CA ASP A 271 15.96 24.56 -11.82
C ASP A 271 16.23 23.67 -13.05
N THR A 272 17.48 23.25 -13.24
CA THR A 272 17.88 22.29 -14.28
C THR A 272 17.18 20.94 -14.04
N ILE A 273 16.51 20.40 -15.07
CA ILE A 273 15.72 19.16 -14.96
C ILE A 273 16.60 17.95 -15.34
N ASP A 274 17.49 17.55 -14.45
CA ASP A 274 18.33 16.35 -14.62
C ASP A 274 17.87 15.16 -13.75
N GLY A 275 17.00 15.43 -12.77
CA GLY A 275 16.50 14.43 -11.83
C GLY A 275 17.45 14.10 -10.70
N VAL A 276 18.50 14.90 -10.47
CA VAL A 276 19.51 14.70 -9.42
C VAL A 276 19.34 15.78 -8.34
N TYR A 277 19.18 15.37 -7.08
CA TYR A 277 19.01 16.32 -5.98
C TYR A 277 20.37 16.79 -5.44
N ASP A 278 21.04 17.64 -6.22
CA ASP A 278 22.38 18.16 -5.97
C ASP A 278 22.37 19.51 -5.22
N GLU A 279 23.55 20.12 -5.06
CA GLU A 279 23.71 21.39 -4.34
C GLU A 279 22.93 22.56 -4.98
N PRO A 280 22.96 22.76 -6.32
CA PRO A 280 22.05 23.66 -7.01
C PRO A 280 20.57 23.45 -6.66
N THR A 281 20.08 22.21 -6.74
CA THR A 281 18.68 21.90 -6.40
C THR A 281 18.36 22.18 -4.93
N VAL A 282 19.28 21.90 -4.01
CA VAL A 282 19.13 22.23 -2.58
C VAL A 282 18.94 23.75 -2.38
N GLU A 283 19.74 24.59 -3.04
CA GLU A 283 19.62 26.04 -2.90
C GLU A 283 18.35 26.61 -3.57
N ALA A 284 17.90 26.00 -4.68
CA ALA A 284 16.61 26.31 -5.28
C ALA A 284 15.46 26.00 -4.30
N VAL A 285 15.53 24.87 -3.60
CA VAL A 285 14.55 24.43 -2.60
C VAL A 285 14.52 25.36 -1.40
N LYS A 286 15.67 25.69 -0.80
CA LYS A 286 15.74 26.63 0.32
C LYS A 286 15.19 28.00 -0.07
N SER A 287 15.54 28.48 -1.25
CA SER A 287 15.05 29.76 -1.76
C SER A 287 13.53 29.74 -1.95
N PHE A 288 12.97 28.62 -2.42
CA PHE A 288 11.53 28.42 -2.46
C PHE A 288 10.89 28.39 -1.06
N GLN A 289 11.44 27.62 -0.13
CA GLN A 289 10.94 27.53 1.25
C GLN A 289 10.91 28.91 1.93
N ARG A 290 11.98 29.71 1.79
CA ARG A 290 12.02 31.11 2.27
C ARG A 290 10.89 31.97 1.69
N ARG A 291 10.65 31.90 0.38
CA ARG A 291 9.57 32.64 -0.28
C ARG A 291 8.17 32.23 0.20
N GLN A 292 8.04 31.03 0.74
CA GLN A 292 6.77 30.46 1.20
C GLN A 292 6.63 30.46 2.73
N ASN A 293 7.52 31.15 3.46
CA ASN A 293 7.58 31.16 4.93
C ASN A 293 7.64 29.76 5.57
N LEU A 294 8.34 28.83 4.91
CA LEU A 294 8.66 27.51 5.45
C LEU A 294 10.07 27.52 6.08
N VAL A 295 10.37 26.49 6.88
CA VAL A 295 11.74 26.22 7.32
C VAL A 295 12.59 25.92 6.08
N ASP A 296 13.69 26.64 5.89
CA ASP A 296 14.56 26.54 4.71
C ASP A 296 15.66 25.48 4.88
N ASP A 297 15.25 24.27 5.24
CA ASP A 297 16.12 23.13 5.50
C ASP A 297 16.65 22.44 4.23
N GLY A 298 16.17 22.83 3.05
CA GLY A 298 16.57 22.21 1.78
C GLY A 298 16.00 20.80 1.62
N ILE A 299 14.93 20.46 2.34
CA ILE A 299 14.25 19.16 2.29
C ILE A 299 12.82 19.37 1.78
N ILE A 300 12.45 18.66 0.71
CA ILE A 300 11.06 18.62 0.27
C ILE A 300 10.31 17.58 1.09
N GLY A 301 9.59 18.04 2.11
CA GLY A 301 8.62 17.26 2.88
C GLY A 301 7.16 17.63 2.57
N PRO A 302 6.18 17.10 3.32
CA PRO A 302 4.74 17.29 3.04
C PRO A 302 4.31 18.76 2.88
N LYS A 303 4.86 19.69 3.68
CA LYS A 303 4.55 21.13 3.58
C LYS A 303 5.04 21.74 2.27
N SER A 304 6.26 21.40 1.86
CA SER A 304 6.82 21.86 0.58
C SER A 304 6.07 21.24 -0.60
N TRP A 305 5.75 19.93 -0.53
CA TRP A 305 4.94 19.25 -1.54
C TRP A 305 3.55 19.86 -1.70
N GLY A 306 2.85 20.18 -0.60
CA GLY A 306 1.52 20.80 -0.66
C GLY A 306 1.52 22.13 -1.44
N ILE A 307 2.60 22.91 -1.35
CA ILE A 307 2.73 24.16 -2.11
C ILE A 307 3.22 23.89 -3.54
N ILE A 308 4.20 23.00 -3.71
CA ILE A 308 4.73 22.61 -5.03
C ILE A 308 3.62 22.02 -5.88
N MET A 309 2.71 21.21 -5.36
CA MET A 309 1.59 20.66 -6.15
C MET A 309 0.49 21.71 -6.45
N GLY A 310 0.65 22.95 -5.99
CA GLY A 310 -0.42 23.97 -6.00
C GLY A 310 -1.42 23.70 -4.88
N LYS A 311 -1.94 24.78 -4.26
CA LYS A 311 -3.02 24.66 -3.28
C LYS A 311 -4.22 23.99 -3.96
N LEU A 312 -4.37 22.69 -3.75
CA LEU A 312 -5.63 21.99 -3.94
C LEU A 312 -6.48 22.25 -2.70
N ALA A 313 -7.75 22.57 -2.92
CA ALA A 313 -8.75 22.35 -1.90
C ALA A 313 -8.55 20.91 -1.36
N PRO A 314 -8.48 20.74 -0.05
CA PRO A 314 -8.27 19.42 0.55
C PRO A 314 -9.35 18.45 0.04
N GLU A 315 -9.02 17.16 -0.07
CA GLU A 315 -9.94 16.15 -0.60
C GLU A 315 -11.30 16.20 0.11
N LEU A 316 -11.26 16.44 1.43
CA LEU A 316 -12.40 16.92 2.20
C LEU A 316 -12.09 18.28 2.85
N SER A 317 -13.02 19.22 2.80
CA SER A 317 -13.03 20.41 3.65
C SER A 317 -14.35 20.58 4.39
N LEU A 318 -14.25 21.26 5.52
CA LEU A 318 -15.33 21.88 6.26
C LEU A 318 -15.43 23.32 5.82
N LYS A 319 -16.64 23.79 5.57
CA LYS A 319 -16.95 25.22 5.44
C LYS A 319 -17.92 25.63 6.54
N ILE A 320 -17.59 26.68 7.27
CA ILE A 320 -18.50 27.28 8.25
C ILE A 320 -19.41 28.23 7.48
N ILE A 321 -20.72 27.93 7.44
CA ILE A 321 -21.72 28.74 6.72
C ILE A 321 -22.53 29.65 7.65
N LYS A 322 -22.30 29.54 8.97
CA LYS A 322 -22.88 30.39 10.00
C LYS A 322 -22.03 30.35 11.26
N ASP A 323 -21.88 31.49 11.94
CA ASP A 323 -21.19 31.57 13.23
C ASP A 323 -21.65 30.47 14.17
N THR A 324 -20.69 29.73 14.75
CA THR A 324 -21.00 28.55 15.55
C THR A 324 -19.95 28.31 16.64
N ILE A 325 -20.23 27.33 17.49
CA ILE A 325 -19.29 26.85 18.51
C ILE A 325 -18.98 25.40 18.17
N LEU A 326 -17.70 25.12 17.93
CA LEU A 326 -17.18 23.76 17.91
C LEU A 326 -17.16 23.21 19.33
N LYS A 327 -17.58 21.96 19.52
CA LYS A 327 -17.74 21.32 20.84
C LYS A 327 -17.06 19.97 20.90
N GLN A 328 -16.67 19.50 22.08
CA GLN A 328 -16.16 18.12 22.24
C GLN A 328 -17.27 17.07 22.41
N GLU A 329 -18.53 17.49 22.50
CA GLU A 329 -19.70 16.62 22.68
C GLU A 329 -20.89 17.10 21.82
N PRO A 330 -21.77 16.20 21.35
CA PRO A 330 -22.92 16.52 20.50
C PRO A 330 -24.12 17.06 21.29
N ILE A 331 -23.89 18.01 22.21
CA ILE A 331 -24.92 18.65 23.06
C ILE A 331 -24.94 20.17 22.84
N ASN A 332 -25.91 20.90 23.40
CA ASN A 332 -25.92 22.35 23.26
C ASN A 332 -24.67 22.96 23.94
N SER A 333 -24.04 23.95 23.31
CA SER A 333 -22.85 24.61 23.89
C SER A 333 -23.17 25.29 25.23
N SER A 334 -24.44 25.64 25.49
CA SER A 334 -24.88 26.15 26.79
C SER A 334 -24.82 25.10 27.92
N GLU A 335 -24.80 23.82 27.58
CA GLU A 335 -24.76 22.70 28.54
C GLU A 335 -23.32 22.28 28.90
N ILE A 336 -22.32 22.79 28.17
CA ILE A 336 -20.90 22.50 28.40
C ILE A 336 -20.32 23.59 29.30
N GLU A 337 -20.00 23.23 30.54
CA GLU A 337 -19.41 24.15 31.54
C GLU A 337 -17.93 24.44 31.28
N ASP A 338 -17.17 23.47 30.76
CA ASP A 338 -15.73 23.62 30.52
C ASP A 338 -15.45 24.37 29.21
N GLU A 339 -14.92 25.58 29.32
CA GLU A 339 -14.57 26.44 28.18
C GLU A 339 -13.48 25.84 27.27
N ILE A 340 -12.66 24.90 27.76
CA ILE A 340 -11.66 24.21 26.93
C ILE A 340 -12.34 23.31 25.88
N LEU A 341 -13.52 22.79 26.21
CA LEU A 341 -14.31 21.89 25.36
C LEU A 341 -15.17 22.62 24.32
N LYS A 342 -15.07 23.95 24.25
CA LYS A 342 -15.78 24.81 23.29
C LYS A 342 -14.79 25.69 22.53
N TYR A 343 -15.09 25.97 21.27
CA TYR A 343 -14.32 26.95 20.50
C TYR A 343 -15.23 27.73 19.55
N PRO A 344 -15.35 29.06 19.69
CA PRO A 344 -16.12 29.89 18.78
C PRO A 344 -15.43 29.97 17.42
N ILE A 345 -16.19 29.85 16.34
CA ILE A 345 -15.69 29.92 14.97
C ILE A 345 -16.67 30.70 14.09
N GLU A 346 -16.12 31.62 13.30
CA GLU A 346 -16.87 32.57 12.48
C GLU A 346 -17.25 31.98 11.11
N GLU A 347 -18.35 32.48 10.55
CA GLU A 347 -18.78 32.20 9.18
C GLU A 347 -17.68 32.51 8.14
N GLY A 348 -17.62 31.69 7.10
CA GLY A 348 -16.70 31.86 5.97
C GLY A 348 -15.34 31.17 6.17
N ILE A 349 -15.07 30.60 7.35
CA ILE A 349 -13.86 29.82 7.59
C ILE A 349 -13.94 28.46 6.88
N GLU A 350 -12.88 28.11 6.15
CA GLU A 350 -12.72 26.81 5.50
C GLU A 350 -11.54 26.04 6.12
N LEU A 351 -11.77 24.80 6.53
CA LEU A 351 -10.79 23.95 7.19
C LEU A 351 -10.66 22.59 6.49
N PRO A 352 -9.45 22.06 6.29
CA PRO A 352 -9.27 20.72 5.75
C PRO A 352 -9.69 19.65 6.77
N LEU A 353 -10.37 18.61 6.29
CA LEU A 353 -10.84 17.48 7.08
C LEU A 353 -10.08 16.20 6.75
N HIS A 354 -9.86 15.39 7.79
CA HIS A 354 -9.46 14.00 7.70
C HIS A 354 -10.69 13.09 7.53
N SER A 355 -11.74 13.32 8.32
CA SER A 355 -12.99 12.54 8.30
C SER A 355 -14.14 13.34 8.91
N TRP A 356 -15.37 12.87 8.68
CA TRP A 356 -16.58 13.38 9.31
C TRP A 356 -17.61 12.26 9.51
N GLU A 357 -18.55 12.45 10.42
CA GLU A 357 -19.63 11.51 10.74
C GLU A 357 -20.85 12.30 11.25
N GLU A 358 -22.05 11.98 10.76
CA GLU A 358 -23.31 12.57 11.27
C GLU A 358 -23.71 11.91 12.59
N GLU A 359 -24.10 12.71 13.57
CA GLU A 359 -24.55 12.25 14.88
C GLU A 359 -25.74 13.10 15.35
N GLY A 360 -26.95 12.70 14.93
CA GLY A 360 -28.19 13.44 15.22
C GLY A 360 -28.19 14.81 14.56
N ASN A 361 -28.36 15.88 15.34
CA ASN A 361 -28.30 17.27 14.86
C ASN A 361 -26.88 17.87 14.84
N HIS A 362 -25.86 17.05 15.06
CA HIS A 362 -24.47 17.44 15.02
C HIS A 362 -23.70 16.64 13.96
N VAL A 363 -22.57 17.18 13.54
CA VAL A 363 -21.57 16.48 12.73
C VAL A 363 -20.27 16.44 13.50
N LYS A 364 -19.72 15.25 13.66
CA LYS A 364 -18.38 15.01 14.17
C LYS A 364 -17.37 15.24 13.05
N LEU A 365 -16.33 16.01 13.34
CA LEU A 365 -15.37 16.56 12.39
C LEU A 365 -13.97 16.24 12.89
N ALA A 366 -13.16 15.54 12.11
CA ALA A 366 -11.74 15.38 12.37
C ALA A 366 -10.96 16.31 11.43
N LEU A 367 -10.35 17.35 11.98
CA LEU A 367 -9.53 18.32 11.24
C LEU A 367 -8.20 17.66 10.81
N LEU A 368 -7.75 17.96 9.60
CA LEU A 368 -6.58 17.32 9.01
C LEU A 368 -5.25 17.82 9.60
N ASP A 369 -5.10 19.14 9.71
CA ASP A 369 -3.84 19.80 10.10
C ASP A 369 -4.06 21.01 11.03
N HIS A 370 -5.25 21.14 11.60
CA HIS A 370 -5.62 22.20 12.53
C HIS A 370 -6.05 21.62 13.89
N THR A 371 -5.77 22.37 14.96
CA THR A 371 -6.27 22.10 16.30
C THR A 371 -6.78 23.38 16.92
N PHE A 372 -7.88 23.27 17.66
CA PHE A 372 -8.36 24.31 18.57
C PHE A 372 -8.21 23.78 19.98
N ASN A 373 -7.78 24.59 20.95
CA ASN A 373 -7.60 24.17 22.35
C ASN A 373 -6.86 22.81 22.57
N GLY A 374 -6.00 22.39 21.62
CA GLY A 374 -5.31 21.10 21.64
C GLY A 374 -6.07 19.89 21.08
N PHE A 375 -7.31 20.05 20.63
CA PHE A 375 -8.13 19.01 19.99
C PHE A 375 -8.20 19.19 18.47
N ASN A 376 -8.13 18.07 17.75
CA ASN A 376 -8.35 18.02 16.30
C ASN A 376 -9.72 17.43 15.92
N THR A 377 -10.47 16.88 16.88
CA THR A 377 -11.82 16.36 16.66
C THR A 377 -12.83 17.25 17.34
N TRP A 378 -13.91 17.60 16.66
CA TRP A 378 -14.92 18.55 17.13
C TRP A 378 -16.31 18.16 16.63
N TYR A 379 -17.34 18.62 17.31
CA TYR A 379 -18.73 18.58 16.88
C TYR A 379 -19.17 19.98 16.48
N ALA A 380 -19.92 20.09 15.39
CA ALA A 380 -20.63 21.31 15.00
C ALA A 380 -22.10 20.99 14.73
N PHE A 381 -22.96 22.00 14.83
CA PHE A 381 -24.36 21.84 14.40
C PHE A 381 -24.41 21.64 12.88
N ILE A 382 -25.21 20.67 12.45
CA ILE A 382 -25.32 20.27 11.03
C ILE A 382 -25.71 21.44 10.13
N ASP A 383 -26.64 22.30 10.59
CA ASP A 383 -27.13 23.47 9.84
C ASP A 383 -26.15 24.65 9.80
N HIS A 384 -25.01 24.56 10.49
CA HIS A 384 -24.02 25.65 10.57
C HIS A 384 -22.81 25.40 9.68
N ILE A 385 -22.75 24.25 9.02
CA ILE A 385 -21.58 23.80 8.27
C ILE A 385 -21.96 23.19 6.93
N GLU A 386 -21.00 23.14 6.01
CA GLU A 386 -21.05 22.29 4.82
C GLU A 386 -19.80 21.43 4.76
N ILE A 387 -19.96 20.15 4.40
CA ILE A 387 -18.83 19.28 4.08
C ILE A 387 -18.64 19.29 2.58
N TRP A 388 -17.41 19.50 2.14
CA TRP A 388 -17.05 19.55 0.74
C TRP A 388 -16.12 18.40 0.42
N LYS A 389 -16.36 17.69 -0.70
CA LYS A 389 -15.46 16.68 -1.22
C LYS A 389 -15.12 16.98 -2.68
N GLU A 390 -13.83 16.99 -3.01
CA GLU A 390 -13.34 17.28 -4.37
C GLU A 390 -13.94 18.58 -4.97
N GLY A 391 -14.13 19.60 -4.13
CA GLY A 391 -14.65 20.91 -4.56
C GLY A 391 -16.17 20.98 -4.78
N LYS A 392 -16.95 20.01 -4.30
CA LYS A 392 -18.42 20.04 -4.29
C LYS A 392 -18.97 19.87 -2.88
N PRO A 393 -20.04 20.59 -2.50
CA PRO A 393 -20.73 20.33 -1.24
C PRO A 393 -21.37 18.93 -1.28
N LEU A 394 -21.25 18.21 -0.16
CA LEU A 394 -22.00 17.00 0.13
C LEU A 394 -23.34 17.40 0.75
N GLU A 395 -24.42 16.79 0.29
CA GLU A 395 -25.71 16.94 0.95
C GLU A 395 -25.67 16.19 2.29
N LEU A 396 -25.78 16.94 3.39
CA LEU A 396 -26.01 16.41 4.72
C LEU A 396 -27.53 16.23 4.85
N ASN A 397 -28.01 14.99 4.86
CA ASN A 397 -29.45 14.71 4.79
C ASN A 397 -29.97 14.28 6.17
N PRO A 398 -30.82 15.07 6.85
CA PRO A 398 -31.24 14.79 8.22
C PRO A 398 -32.19 13.57 8.37
N ASP A 399 -32.63 12.96 7.27
CA ASP A 399 -33.70 11.94 7.26
C ASP A 399 -33.30 10.57 6.68
N ASP A 400 -32.03 10.34 6.31
CA ASP A 400 -31.58 9.00 5.91
C ASP A 400 -30.86 8.29 7.07
N GLU A 401 -31.56 7.42 7.78
CA GLU A 401 -30.94 6.34 8.55
C GLU A 401 -30.08 5.48 7.61
N GLN A 402 -28.83 5.87 7.39
CA GLN A 402 -27.85 5.00 6.75
C GLN A 402 -27.57 3.81 7.68
N PRO A 403 -27.38 2.61 7.11
CA PRO A 403 -27.21 1.41 7.91
C PRO A 403 -26.00 1.58 8.80
N ILE A 404 -26.23 1.52 10.11
CA ILE A 404 -25.18 1.47 11.13
C ILE A 404 -24.20 0.39 10.68
N VAL A 405 -23.00 0.78 10.25
CA VAL A 405 -21.88 -0.15 10.16
C VAL A 405 -21.52 -0.45 11.61
N VAL A 406 -22.21 -1.43 12.18
CA VAL A 406 -21.92 -1.91 13.53
C VAL A 406 -20.53 -2.55 13.47
N ARG A 407 -19.51 -1.73 13.70
CA ARG A 407 -18.16 -2.20 14.00
C ARG A 407 -18.24 -2.89 15.36
N THR A 408 -18.37 -4.21 15.31
CA THR A 408 -18.51 -5.07 16.50
C THR A 408 -17.22 -5.20 17.32
N ASP A 409 -16.14 -4.56 16.88
CA ASP A 409 -14.81 -4.61 17.48
C ASP A 409 -14.46 -3.34 18.27
N SER A 410 -15.48 -2.60 18.72
CA SER A 410 -15.31 -1.41 19.56
C SER A 410 -14.90 -1.74 20.98
N PHE A 411 -14.13 -0.85 21.60
CA PHE A 411 -13.71 -0.94 23.00
C PHE A 411 -13.35 0.43 23.57
N HIS A 412 -13.22 0.52 24.90
CA HIS A 412 -12.85 1.75 25.60
C HIS A 412 -11.49 1.60 26.26
N LEU A 413 -10.73 2.70 26.31
CA LEU A 413 -9.43 2.77 26.97
C LEU A 413 -9.51 3.63 28.23
N PRO A 414 -8.90 3.20 29.35
CA PRO A 414 -8.94 3.95 30.60
C PRO A 414 -8.28 5.31 30.45
N GLY A 415 -8.99 6.37 30.88
CA GLY A 415 -8.51 7.75 30.81
C GLY A 415 -8.66 8.41 29.44
N PHE A 416 -9.41 7.79 28.52
CA PHE A 416 -9.84 8.34 27.24
C PHE A 416 -11.37 8.26 27.15
N THR A 417 -12.01 9.29 26.61
CA THR A 417 -13.47 9.37 26.43
C THR A 417 -13.93 8.86 25.06
N SER A 418 -12.99 8.65 24.13
CA SER A 418 -13.27 8.17 22.77
C SER A 418 -13.54 6.66 22.71
N THR A 419 -14.38 6.24 21.77
CA THR A 419 -14.52 4.84 21.34
C THR A 419 -13.34 4.47 20.43
N PHE A 420 -12.69 3.34 20.71
CA PHE A 420 -11.60 2.79 19.89
C PHE A 420 -12.07 1.52 19.20
N TYR A 421 -11.44 1.14 18.09
CA TYR A 421 -11.73 -0.09 17.39
C TYR A 421 -10.48 -0.95 17.25
N LEU A 422 -10.62 -2.27 17.42
CA LEU A 422 -9.48 -3.21 17.36
C LEU A 422 -8.80 -3.21 15.97
N SER A 423 -9.55 -2.86 14.93
CA SER A 423 -9.08 -2.71 13.55
C SER A 423 -8.41 -1.36 13.26
N ASP A 424 -8.37 -0.42 14.21
CA ASP A 424 -7.67 0.85 14.03
C ASP A 424 -6.18 0.74 14.37
N PRO A 425 -5.31 1.49 13.66
CA PRO A 425 -3.91 1.59 14.01
C PRO A 425 -3.73 2.30 15.36
N ILE A 426 -2.75 1.89 16.15
CA ILE A 426 -2.46 2.49 17.47
C ILE A 426 -1.96 3.93 17.32
N VAL A 427 -1.25 4.22 16.22
CA VAL A 427 -0.76 5.55 15.87
C VAL A 427 -1.24 5.91 14.46
N PRO A 428 -1.46 7.20 14.14
CA PRO A 428 -1.89 7.61 12.81
C PRO A 428 -0.93 7.12 11.72
N ASN A 429 -1.47 6.55 10.64
CA ASN A 429 -0.71 5.92 9.53
C ASN A 429 0.29 4.83 9.98
N GLY A 430 0.08 4.26 11.17
CA GLY A 430 0.91 3.20 11.73
C GLY A 430 0.59 1.81 11.18
N HIS A 431 1.52 0.88 11.38
CA HIS A 431 1.43 -0.50 10.91
C HIS A 431 1.13 -1.50 12.03
N PHE A 432 0.90 -1.01 13.25
CA PHE A 432 0.51 -1.80 14.41
C PHE A 432 -0.89 -1.39 14.88
N TYR A 433 -1.75 -2.37 15.06
CA TYR A 433 -3.17 -2.19 15.35
C TYR A 433 -3.49 -2.54 16.79
N TRP A 434 -4.61 -2.01 17.32
CA TRP A 434 -5.05 -2.32 18.68
C TRP A 434 -5.26 -3.83 18.88
N ARG A 435 -5.71 -4.57 17.86
CA ARG A 435 -5.77 -6.04 17.90
C ARG A 435 -4.43 -6.72 18.16
N ASP A 436 -3.33 -6.16 17.67
CA ASP A 436 -1.99 -6.73 17.84
C ASP A 436 -1.50 -6.51 19.27
N ALA A 437 -1.69 -5.30 19.80
CA ALA A 437 -1.28 -4.96 21.15
C ALA A 437 -2.12 -5.67 22.22
N LEU A 438 -3.43 -5.79 21.99
CA LEU A 438 -4.42 -6.23 22.98
C LEU A 438 -4.87 -7.68 22.78
N HIS A 439 -4.26 -8.41 21.85
CA HIS A 439 -4.61 -9.80 21.53
C HIS A 439 -6.10 -9.94 21.17
N ASN A 440 -6.51 -9.27 20.10
CA ASN A 440 -7.92 -9.20 19.65
C ASN A 440 -8.90 -8.75 20.74
N GLY A 441 -8.48 -7.86 21.64
CA GLY A 441 -9.33 -7.28 22.69
C GLY A 441 -9.43 -8.11 23.96
N GLU A 442 -8.79 -9.27 24.05
CA GLU A 442 -8.79 -10.07 25.29
C GLU A 442 -8.03 -9.40 26.44
N ARG A 443 -7.11 -8.48 26.12
CA ARG A 443 -6.15 -7.90 27.07
C ARG A 443 -6.30 -6.38 27.12
N ILE A 444 -7.48 -5.87 27.47
CA ILE A 444 -7.70 -4.42 27.58
C ILE A 444 -6.95 -3.88 28.82
N PRO A 445 -6.13 -2.81 28.70
CA PRO A 445 -5.46 -2.21 29.86
C PRO A 445 -6.46 -1.60 30.83
N LYS A 446 -6.16 -1.69 32.13
CA LYS A 446 -6.98 -1.08 33.20
C LYS A 446 -6.47 0.29 33.66
N GLU A 447 -5.26 0.66 33.29
CA GLU A 447 -4.59 1.89 33.72
C GLU A 447 -4.18 2.69 32.50
N ARG A 448 -4.39 4.01 32.54
CA ARG A 448 -4.00 4.95 31.48
C ARG A 448 -2.50 4.87 31.17
N SER A 449 -1.66 4.73 32.20
CA SER A 449 -0.21 4.58 32.09
C SER A 449 0.21 3.40 31.19
N HIS A 450 -0.54 2.30 31.20
CA HIS A 450 -0.27 1.14 30.33
C HIS A 450 -0.65 1.43 28.87
N VAL A 451 -1.72 2.19 28.64
CA VAL A 451 -2.12 2.63 27.30
C VAL A 451 -1.05 3.55 26.71
N GLU A 452 -0.57 4.52 27.49
CA GLU A 452 0.50 5.44 27.10
C GLU A 452 1.80 4.69 26.77
N ASN A 453 2.13 3.64 27.53
CA ASN A 453 3.27 2.76 27.24
C ASN A 453 3.11 2.01 25.92
N ILE A 454 1.91 1.50 25.61
CA ILE A 454 1.62 0.81 24.32
C ILE A 454 1.81 1.80 23.17
N ILE A 455 1.25 3.01 23.26
CA ILE A 455 1.39 4.05 22.24
C ILE A 455 2.86 4.45 22.06
N ALA A 456 3.60 4.64 23.16
CA ALA A 456 5.02 5.00 23.11
C ALA A 456 5.88 3.91 22.47
N LEU A 457 5.60 2.62 22.76
CA LEU A 457 6.28 1.51 22.11
C LEU A 457 5.89 1.40 20.62
N ALA A 458 4.61 1.60 20.26
CA ALA A 458 4.16 1.57 18.87
C ALA A 458 4.88 2.61 18.01
N LYS A 459 5.02 3.85 18.50
CA LYS A 459 5.80 4.91 17.82
C LYS A 459 7.24 4.48 17.54
N ARG A 460 7.89 3.81 18.48
CA ARG A 460 9.27 3.31 18.29
C ARG A 460 9.33 2.08 17.39
N MET A 461 8.26 1.28 17.37
CA MET A 461 8.17 0.10 16.53
C MET A 461 8.04 0.45 15.04
N GLU A 462 7.54 1.64 14.69
CA GLU A 462 7.58 2.13 13.31
C GLU A 462 9.04 2.30 12.82
N ASP A 463 9.93 2.93 13.61
CA ASP A 463 11.37 3.00 13.30
C ASP A 463 11.99 1.60 13.22
N VAL A 464 11.64 0.70 14.14
CA VAL A 464 12.12 -0.68 14.12
C VAL A 464 11.69 -1.39 12.82
N ARG A 465 10.43 -1.24 12.39
CA ARG A 465 9.93 -1.80 11.14
C ARG A 465 10.75 -1.32 9.96
N GLU A 466 10.99 -0.01 9.85
CA GLU A 466 11.82 0.57 8.78
C GLU A 466 13.26 0.05 8.80
N ARG A 467 13.89 -0.01 9.98
CA ARG A 467 15.26 -0.52 10.14
C ARG A 467 15.39 -2.03 9.88
N LEU A 468 14.29 -2.76 9.95
CA LEU A 468 14.18 -4.16 9.54
C LEU A 468 13.69 -4.32 8.09
N GLY A 469 13.68 -3.21 7.32
CA GLY A 469 13.46 -3.15 5.89
C GLY A 469 12.02 -2.82 5.46
N GLY A 470 11.17 -2.27 6.34
CA GLY A 470 9.80 -1.86 6.02
C GLY A 470 8.82 -3.03 5.83
N PHE A 471 9.23 -4.26 6.13
CA PHE A 471 8.38 -5.45 6.00
C PHE A 471 7.42 -5.60 7.19
N PRO A 472 6.27 -6.27 7.01
CA PRO A 472 5.36 -6.56 8.11
C PRO A 472 6.04 -7.27 9.28
N ILE A 473 5.78 -6.80 10.49
CA ILE A 473 6.21 -7.43 11.74
C ILE A 473 5.03 -8.21 12.30
N ILE A 474 5.24 -9.50 12.60
CA ILE A 474 4.24 -10.35 13.23
C ILE A 474 4.39 -10.21 14.74
N VAL A 475 3.42 -9.58 15.38
CA VAL A 475 3.36 -9.46 16.84
C VAL A 475 2.90 -10.79 17.43
N THR A 476 3.75 -11.39 18.27
CA THR A 476 3.44 -12.64 18.97
C THR A 476 2.99 -12.39 20.41
N SER A 477 3.49 -11.33 21.02
CA SER A 477 3.06 -10.87 22.34
C SER A 477 3.35 -9.39 22.51
N TRP A 478 2.43 -8.64 23.09
CA TRP A 478 2.65 -7.24 23.42
C TRP A 478 2.16 -6.96 24.84
N TYR A 479 0.96 -6.41 25.02
CA TYR A 479 0.41 -6.22 26.35
C TYR A 479 -0.06 -7.57 26.91
N ARG A 480 0.42 -7.89 28.11
CA ARG A 480 0.18 -9.18 28.76
C ARG A 480 0.03 -8.96 30.27
N PRO A 481 -1.13 -8.52 30.75
CA PRO A 481 -1.38 -8.35 32.18
C PRO A 481 -1.42 -9.72 32.89
N ASP A 482 -1.41 -9.71 34.22
CA ASP A 482 -1.78 -10.90 34.99
C ASP A 482 -3.31 -11.09 34.81
N PRO A 483 -3.85 -12.30 34.53
CA PRO A 483 -3.28 -13.67 34.62
C PRO A 483 -2.54 -14.22 33.39
N TRP A 484 -2.60 -13.57 32.22
CA TRP A 484 -1.97 -14.10 30.99
C TRP A 484 -0.46 -14.26 31.11
N ASN A 485 0.22 -13.35 31.81
CA ASN A 485 1.66 -13.44 32.01
C ASN A 485 2.04 -14.67 32.85
N SER A 486 1.26 -14.99 33.88
CA SER A 486 1.48 -16.19 34.71
C SER A 486 1.26 -17.50 33.94
N ARG A 487 0.26 -17.55 33.05
CA ARG A 487 -0.06 -18.75 32.24
C ARG A 487 1.09 -19.19 31.32
N VAL A 488 1.90 -18.23 30.85
CA VAL A 488 3.05 -18.50 29.97
C VAL A 488 4.37 -18.59 30.74
N GLY A 489 4.33 -18.67 32.08
CA GLY A 489 5.54 -18.69 32.92
C GLY A 489 6.36 -17.40 32.85
N GLY A 490 5.72 -16.27 32.54
CA GLY A 490 6.39 -14.98 32.39
C GLY A 490 6.98 -14.47 33.71
N ALA A 491 8.08 -13.72 33.60
CA ALA A 491 8.74 -13.14 34.77
C ALA A 491 7.81 -12.24 35.60
N LYS A 492 8.00 -12.24 36.93
CA LYS A 492 7.19 -11.47 37.90
C LYS A 492 7.10 -9.98 37.55
N TYR A 493 8.21 -9.40 37.10
CA TYR A 493 8.37 -7.99 36.71
C TYR A 493 8.47 -7.81 35.18
N SER A 494 7.79 -8.67 34.42
CA SER A 494 7.76 -8.61 32.95
C SER A 494 7.24 -7.24 32.47
N ARG A 495 7.96 -6.64 31.52
CA ARG A 495 7.57 -5.37 30.89
C ARG A 495 6.33 -5.48 30.01
N HIS A 496 5.95 -6.69 29.59
CA HIS A 496 4.68 -6.93 28.89
C HIS A 496 3.46 -6.60 29.77
N LYS A 497 3.57 -6.76 31.09
CA LYS A 497 2.48 -6.48 32.05
C LYS A 497 2.05 -5.03 32.09
N VAL A 498 2.93 -4.13 31.66
CA VAL A 498 2.75 -2.68 31.69
C VAL A 498 2.72 -2.05 30.30
N GLY A 499 2.70 -2.87 29.23
CA GLY A 499 2.60 -2.39 27.84
C GLY A 499 3.92 -1.95 27.22
N GLN A 500 5.03 -2.12 27.93
CA GLN A 500 6.35 -1.62 27.53
C GLN A 500 7.20 -2.61 26.73
N ALA A 501 6.67 -3.80 26.41
CA ALA A 501 7.41 -4.82 25.70
C ALA A 501 6.61 -5.48 24.58
N ILE A 502 7.35 -5.96 23.58
CA ILE A 502 6.86 -6.65 22.41
C ILE A 502 7.79 -7.80 22.05
N ASP A 503 7.18 -8.95 21.80
CA ASP A 503 7.80 -10.15 21.24
C ASP A 503 7.29 -10.27 19.80
N PHE A 504 8.19 -10.26 18.83
CA PHE A 504 7.79 -10.27 17.43
C PHE A 504 8.73 -11.08 16.54
N ILE A 505 8.21 -11.40 15.36
CA ILE A 505 8.93 -12.08 14.29
C ILE A 505 8.89 -11.17 13.07
N ARG A 506 10.05 -10.98 12.42
CA ARG A 506 10.12 -10.46 11.05
C ARG A 506 10.41 -11.65 10.14
N PRO A 507 9.44 -12.13 9.34
CA PRO A 507 9.63 -13.28 8.45
C PRO A 507 10.91 -13.14 7.61
N GLY A 508 11.76 -14.17 7.58
CA GLY A 508 13.05 -14.12 6.87
C GLY A 508 14.19 -13.43 7.63
N MET A 509 14.00 -13.07 8.90
CA MET A 509 15.11 -12.72 9.80
C MET A 509 15.04 -13.53 11.10
N THR A 510 16.19 -14.08 11.49
CA THR A 510 16.36 -14.65 12.82
C THR A 510 16.36 -13.53 13.88
N GLY A 511 16.05 -13.87 15.13
CA GLY A 511 16.20 -13.00 16.29
C GLY A 511 17.60 -12.38 16.36
N ARG A 512 18.65 -13.15 16.03
CA ARG A 512 20.03 -12.63 15.94
C ARG A 512 20.21 -11.60 14.83
N GLN A 513 19.68 -11.84 13.64
CA GLN A 513 19.76 -10.88 12.53
C GLN A 513 19.01 -9.58 12.84
N MET A 514 17.82 -9.69 13.44
CA MET A 514 17.06 -8.52 13.90
C MET A 514 17.84 -7.77 14.99
N ALA A 515 18.36 -8.48 16.00
CA ALA A 515 19.17 -7.88 17.06
C ALA A 515 20.45 -7.18 16.53
N SER A 516 21.07 -7.76 15.50
CA SER A 516 22.22 -7.17 14.81
C SER A 516 21.88 -5.84 14.13
N ARG A 517 20.73 -5.73 13.47
CA ARG A 517 20.26 -4.47 12.86
C ARG A 517 19.79 -3.45 13.89
N LEU A 518 19.30 -3.93 15.02
CA LEU A 518 18.79 -3.12 16.12
C LEU A 518 19.82 -2.93 17.25
N ARG A 519 21.12 -3.04 16.95
CA ARG A 519 22.19 -2.91 17.96
C ARG A 519 22.14 -1.61 18.76
N SER A 520 21.68 -0.51 18.14
CA SER A 520 21.51 0.81 18.78
C SER A 520 20.24 0.95 19.62
N TRP A 521 19.38 -0.08 19.70
CA TRP A 521 18.14 -0.01 20.48
C TRP A 521 18.43 0.38 21.94
N PRO A 522 17.85 1.48 22.45
CA PRO A 522 18.23 2.02 23.76
C PRO A 522 17.66 1.22 24.94
N GLY A 523 16.58 0.45 24.73
CA GLY A 523 15.92 -0.31 25.78
C GLY A 523 16.41 -1.75 25.91
N GLY A 524 15.57 -2.62 26.47
CA GLY A 524 15.84 -4.06 26.57
C GLY A 524 15.69 -4.75 25.22
N MET A 525 16.56 -5.71 24.94
CA MET A 525 16.50 -6.55 23.75
C MET A 525 16.90 -7.98 24.10
N GLY A 526 16.04 -8.94 23.76
CA GLY A 526 16.23 -10.35 24.09
C GLY A 526 16.09 -11.25 22.87
N ILE A 527 16.94 -12.27 22.78
CA ILE A 527 16.78 -13.37 21.82
C ILE A 527 16.56 -14.67 22.59
N TYR A 528 15.87 -15.63 21.99
CA TYR A 528 15.54 -16.89 22.66
C TYR A 528 16.07 -18.08 21.87
N ARG A 529 16.79 -18.99 22.55
CA ARG A 529 17.32 -20.20 21.90
C ARG A 529 16.20 -21.10 21.37
N SER A 530 15.14 -21.28 22.16
CA SER A 530 13.99 -22.11 21.80
C SER A 530 13.08 -21.46 20.73
N TYR A 531 13.23 -20.15 20.51
CA TYR A 531 12.48 -19.39 19.51
C TYR A 531 13.45 -18.53 18.68
N PRO A 532 14.24 -19.15 17.80
CA PRO A 532 15.38 -18.49 17.14
C PRO A 532 15.00 -17.33 16.21
N ASN A 533 13.73 -17.23 15.81
CA ASN A 533 13.20 -16.18 14.96
C ASN A 533 12.48 -15.06 15.73
N LEU A 534 12.35 -15.21 17.05
CA LEU A 534 11.67 -14.24 17.88
C LEU A 534 12.69 -13.25 18.44
N LEU A 535 12.33 -11.97 18.37
CA LEU A 535 13.04 -10.89 19.04
C LEU A 535 12.11 -10.24 20.08
N HIS A 536 12.64 -10.06 21.28
CA HIS A 536 12.02 -9.23 22.30
C HIS A 536 12.61 -7.84 22.25
N LEU A 537 11.75 -6.82 22.32
CA LEU A 537 12.13 -5.45 22.64
C LEU A 537 11.27 -4.91 23.77
N ASP A 538 11.89 -4.08 24.61
CA ASP A 538 11.17 -3.25 25.56
C ASP A 538 11.78 -1.85 25.66
N ILE A 539 10.99 -0.91 26.16
CA ILE A 539 11.36 0.51 26.26
C ILE A 539 11.82 0.92 27.66
N ARG A 540 12.39 -0.01 28.46
CA ARG A 540 12.99 0.34 29.76
C ARG A 540 14.06 1.44 29.58
N PRO A 541 14.34 2.25 30.63
CA PRO A 541 15.18 3.45 30.49
C PRO A 541 16.68 3.18 30.32
N TYR A 542 17.10 1.92 30.29
CA TYR A 542 18.50 1.53 30.14
C TYR A 542 18.65 0.32 29.21
N ARG A 543 19.83 0.21 28.61
CA ARG A 543 20.15 -0.87 27.69
C ARG A 543 20.31 -2.20 28.45
N ALA A 544 19.52 -3.21 28.08
CA ALA A 544 19.64 -4.57 28.62
C ALA A 544 19.65 -5.60 27.48
N ARG A 545 20.46 -6.68 27.61
CA ARG A 545 20.58 -7.74 26.60
C ARG A 545 20.56 -9.11 27.26
N TRP A 546 19.81 -10.06 26.70
CA TRP A 546 19.80 -11.46 27.16
C TRP A 546 19.59 -12.41 25.98
N GLY A 547 19.97 -13.69 26.16
CA GLY A 547 19.78 -14.72 25.13
C GLY A 547 21.04 -15.30 24.47
N GLY A 548 22.23 -14.88 24.90
CA GLY A 548 23.53 -15.38 24.41
C GLY A 548 23.93 -14.78 23.06
N ALA A 549 24.90 -13.86 23.09
CA ALA A 549 25.52 -13.25 21.91
C ALA A 549 26.04 -14.31 20.93
#